data_AF-A0A354DMD4-F1
#
_entry.id   AF-A0A354DMD4-F1
#
_cell.length_a   1.000
_cell.length_b   1.000
_cell.length_c   1.000
_cell.angle_alpha   90.00
_cell.angle_beta   90.00
_cell.angle_gamma   90.00
#
_symmetry.space_group_name_H-M   'P 1'
#
loop_
_entity.id
_entity.type
_entity.pdbx_description
1 polymer ?
#
loop_
_entity_poly.entity_id
_entity_poly.type
_entity_poly.pdbx_seq_one_letter_code
_entity_poly.pdbx_strand_id
1 'polypeptide(L)'
;MEKYIKLNYLLLTRLFLTGSILSIFLFLVNIQRVDILSDKSLEGIFLLSFGDLNISGIKYGIPLLFWLLPMVFLLYFLGDDMASDFGRNAVYIFTRTHQRKIWFLAKSLSLFFYIFLYYFVQFFVLWIIASVYGLHLVNSEEGIFVILSMLILLILQSFIVLLMINLLALRTTQIIAYTIVFAGYIASLFFSNFLYEIQWCIGIIKWLPFTQGIFSWHNGIPSSVIAFIVTDFHLQNFSVLFSIIYQVVITTLLIILGTHKIEDMDIF
;
A
#
# COMPACT_ATOMS: atom_id res chain seq x y z
N MET A 1 13.38 22.98 -4.53
CA MET A 1 12.62 21.72 -4.63
C MET A 1 12.33 21.38 -6.09
N GLU A 2 11.86 22.34 -6.89
CA GLU A 2 11.50 22.18 -8.32
C GLU A 2 12.61 21.58 -9.21
N LYS A 3 13.90 21.89 -8.96
CA LYS A 3 15.02 21.30 -9.70
C LYS A 3 15.15 19.77 -9.55
N TYR A 4 14.60 19.20 -8.48
CA TYR A 4 14.74 17.78 -8.13
C TYR A 4 13.49 16.95 -8.45
N ILE A 5 12.35 17.60 -8.71
CA ILE A 5 11.09 16.93 -9.07
C ILE A 5 10.88 17.13 -10.56
N LYS A 6 11.42 16.21 -11.37
CA LYS A 6 11.07 16.09 -12.78
C LYS A 6 10.04 14.99 -12.93
N LEU A 7 8.86 15.37 -13.40
CA LEU A 7 7.78 14.43 -13.67
C LEU A 7 8.18 13.51 -14.84
N ASN A 8 8.20 12.20 -14.59
CA ASN A 8 8.48 11.22 -15.63
C ASN A 8 7.15 10.81 -16.29
N TYR A 9 6.79 11.48 -17.37
CA TYR A 9 5.53 11.21 -18.09
C TYR A 9 5.39 9.77 -18.57
N LEU A 10 6.49 9.12 -18.97
CA LEU A 10 6.46 7.71 -19.39
C LEU A 10 6.17 6.78 -18.21
N LEU A 11 6.72 7.08 -17.04
CA LEU A 11 6.39 6.34 -15.82
C LEU A 11 4.92 6.56 -15.43
N LEU A 12 4.43 7.79 -15.51
CA LEU A 12 3.02 8.10 -15.24
C LEU A 12 2.06 7.36 -16.15
N THR A 13 2.32 7.31 -17.46
CA THR A 13 1.46 6.57 -18.39
C THR A 13 1.48 5.07 -18.10
N ARG A 14 2.63 4.51 -17.73
CA ARG A 14 2.73 3.10 -17.30
C ARG A 14 1.93 2.83 -16.02
N LEU A 15 2.05 3.69 -15.00
CA LEU A 15 1.29 3.57 -13.76
C LEU A 15 -0.22 3.71 -14.02
N PHE A 16 -0.63 4.64 -14.88
CA PHE A 16 -2.03 4.83 -15.25
C PHE A 16 -2.60 3.59 -15.95
N LEU A 17 -1.89 3.06 -16.96
CA LEU A 17 -2.32 1.90 -17.73
C LEU A 17 -2.38 0.65 -16.85
N THR A 18 -1.34 0.39 -16.08
CA THR A 18 -1.30 -0.78 -15.20
C THR A 18 -2.32 -0.69 -14.07
N GLY A 19 -2.49 0.49 -13.45
CA GLY A 19 -3.56 0.74 -12.49
C GLY A 19 -4.95 0.47 -13.07
N SER A 20 -5.23 1.00 -14.27
CA SER A 20 -6.52 0.76 -14.94
C SER A 20 -6.76 -0.72 -15.24
N ILE A 21 -5.76 -1.41 -15.82
CA ILE A 21 -5.86 -2.84 -16.15
C ILE A 21 -6.08 -3.67 -14.88
N LEU A 22 -5.35 -3.38 -13.81
CA LEU A 22 -5.51 -4.09 -12.53
C LEU A 22 -6.88 -3.86 -11.91
N SER A 23 -7.43 -2.64 -11.96
CA SER A 23 -8.78 -2.40 -11.45
C SER A 23 -9.85 -3.13 -12.25
N ILE A 24 -9.72 -3.19 -13.58
CA ILE A 24 -10.61 -4.00 -14.43
C ILE A 24 -10.48 -5.48 -14.04
N PHE A 25 -9.26 -5.97 -13.87
CA PHE A 25 -9.02 -7.36 -13.48
C PHE A 25 -9.62 -7.69 -12.11
N LEU A 26 -9.38 -6.85 -11.09
CA LEU A 26 -9.93 -7.03 -9.75
C LEU A 26 -11.46 -6.97 -9.75
N PHE A 27 -12.07 -6.07 -10.53
CA PHE A 27 -13.51 -6.03 -10.73
C PHE A 27 -14.03 -7.36 -11.28
N LEU A 28 -13.45 -7.86 -12.37
CA LEU A 28 -13.89 -9.10 -13.02
C LEU A 28 -13.77 -10.32 -12.09
N VAL A 29 -12.72 -10.37 -11.27
CA VAL A 29 -12.51 -11.46 -10.29
C VAL A 29 -13.54 -11.40 -9.16
N ASN A 30 -13.88 -10.20 -8.69
CA ASN A 30 -14.72 -10.03 -7.50
C ASN A 30 -16.21 -9.85 -7.79
N ILE A 31 -16.62 -9.48 -9.01
CA ILE A 31 -18.03 -9.21 -9.32
C ILE A 31 -18.92 -10.44 -9.12
N GLN A 32 -18.41 -11.64 -9.41
CA GLN A 32 -19.13 -12.88 -9.17
C GLN A 32 -19.46 -13.07 -7.67
N ARG A 33 -18.58 -12.62 -6.78
CA ARG A 33 -18.82 -12.70 -5.32
C ARG A 33 -19.91 -11.73 -4.89
N VAL A 34 -19.91 -10.53 -5.46
CA VAL A 34 -20.94 -9.51 -5.23
C VAL A 34 -22.32 -10.03 -5.67
N ASP A 35 -22.41 -10.64 -6.87
CA ASP A 35 -23.65 -11.21 -7.38
C ASP A 35 -24.17 -12.37 -6.51
N ILE A 36 -23.28 -13.26 -6.04
CA ILE A 36 -23.64 -14.38 -5.15
C ILE A 36 -24.20 -13.88 -3.82
N LEU A 37 -23.62 -12.82 -3.26
CA LEU A 37 -24.08 -12.22 -2.01
C LEU A 37 -25.37 -11.39 -2.19
N SER A 38 -25.84 -11.22 -3.44
CA SER A 38 -27.04 -10.43 -3.80
C SER A 38 -27.03 -8.99 -3.27
N ASP A 39 -25.84 -8.46 -2.99
CA ASP A 39 -25.65 -7.14 -2.44
C ASP A 39 -25.01 -6.25 -3.52
N LYS A 40 -25.74 -5.21 -3.94
CA LYS A 40 -25.33 -4.30 -5.02
C LYS A 40 -24.56 -3.08 -4.49
N SER A 41 -23.75 -3.27 -3.45
CA SER A 41 -23.01 -2.19 -2.83
C SER A 41 -21.69 -1.87 -3.54
N LEU A 42 -21.40 -0.58 -3.68
CA LEU A 42 -20.14 -0.09 -4.23
C LEU A 42 -19.02 -0.26 -3.19
N GLU A 43 -19.29 -0.01 -1.92
CA GLU A 43 -18.36 -0.28 -0.81
C GLU A 43 -17.92 -1.75 -0.74
N GLY A 44 -18.81 -2.70 -1.03
CA GLY A 44 -18.51 -4.13 -1.04
C GLY A 44 -17.49 -4.53 -2.09
N ILE A 45 -17.62 -4.04 -3.34
CA ILE A 45 -16.64 -4.36 -4.39
C ILE A 45 -15.25 -3.75 -4.09
N PHE A 46 -15.20 -2.57 -3.46
CA PHE A 46 -13.94 -1.97 -3.02
C PHE A 46 -13.31 -2.78 -1.88
N LEU A 47 -14.11 -3.19 -0.91
CA LEU A 47 -13.65 -4.03 0.19
C LEU A 47 -13.04 -5.34 -0.34
N LEU A 48 -13.75 -6.05 -1.23
CA LEU A 48 -13.26 -7.29 -1.83
C LEU A 48 -12.00 -7.12 -2.69
N SER A 49 -11.81 -5.94 -3.29
CA SER A 49 -10.67 -5.68 -4.17
C SER A 49 -9.44 -5.15 -3.45
N PHE A 50 -9.64 -4.41 -2.35
CA PHE A 50 -8.61 -3.56 -1.76
C PHE A 50 -8.55 -3.57 -0.23
N GLY A 51 -9.59 -4.05 0.46
CA GLY A 51 -9.71 -3.92 1.91
C GLY A 51 -9.78 -5.24 2.69
N ASP A 52 -10.18 -6.34 2.05
CA ASP A 52 -10.33 -7.63 2.70
C ASP A 52 -9.13 -8.57 2.47
N LEU A 53 -8.60 -9.10 3.57
CA LEU A 53 -7.70 -10.23 3.56
C LEU A 53 -8.13 -11.17 4.68
N ASN A 54 -8.88 -12.21 4.32
CA ASN A 54 -9.27 -13.25 5.28
C ASN A 54 -8.02 -13.84 5.95
N ILE A 55 -7.89 -13.60 7.25
CA ILE A 55 -6.71 -13.99 8.04
C ILE A 55 -6.49 -15.50 7.99
N SER A 56 -7.55 -16.30 8.14
CA SER A 56 -7.51 -17.76 8.08
C SER A 56 -7.17 -18.30 6.68
N GLY A 57 -7.40 -17.48 5.65
CA GLY A 57 -7.11 -17.77 4.26
C GLY A 57 -5.63 -17.58 3.88
N ILE A 58 -4.85 -16.86 4.69
CA ILE A 58 -3.44 -16.54 4.42
C ILE A 58 -2.62 -17.82 4.22
N LYS A 59 -2.90 -18.88 4.99
CA LYS A 59 -2.18 -20.17 4.90
C LYS A 59 -2.23 -20.84 3.54
N TYR A 60 -3.23 -20.54 2.71
CA TYR A 60 -3.36 -21.12 1.37
C TYR A 60 -2.58 -20.35 0.30
N GLY A 61 -1.99 -19.20 0.63
CA GLY A 61 -1.14 -18.40 -0.26
C GLY A 61 -1.87 -17.67 -1.40
N ILE A 62 -2.89 -18.28 -2.01
CA ILE A 62 -3.64 -17.67 -3.13
C ILE A 62 -4.28 -16.32 -2.73
N PRO A 63 -5.05 -16.22 -1.62
CA PRO A 63 -5.63 -14.94 -1.21
C PRO A 63 -4.56 -13.86 -0.97
N LEU A 64 -3.43 -14.28 -0.39
CA LEU A 64 -2.28 -13.41 -0.15
C LEU A 64 -1.66 -12.90 -1.46
N LEU A 65 -1.53 -13.73 -2.49
CA LEU A 65 -1.00 -13.32 -3.79
C LEU A 65 -1.89 -12.28 -4.48
N PHE A 66 -3.22 -12.47 -4.44
CA PHE A 66 -4.17 -11.49 -4.97
C PHE A 66 -4.11 -10.17 -4.20
N TRP A 67 -4.04 -10.22 -2.87
CA TRP A 67 -3.88 -9.04 -2.01
C TRP A 67 -2.59 -8.25 -2.33
N LEU A 68 -1.48 -8.95 -2.54
CA LEU A 68 -0.19 -8.33 -2.83
C LEU A 68 -0.06 -7.84 -4.29
N LEU A 69 -0.97 -8.21 -5.19
CA LEU A 69 -0.85 -7.94 -6.62
C LEU A 69 -0.67 -6.45 -6.94
N PRO A 70 -1.50 -5.51 -6.44
CA PRO A 70 -1.31 -4.08 -6.72
C PRO A 70 0.06 -3.58 -6.24
N MET A 71 0.53 -4.10 -5.11
CA MET A 71 1.82 -3.75 -4.54
C MET A 71 2.99 -4.27 -5.38
N VAL A 72 2.92 -5.50 -5.90
CA VAL A 72 3.98 -6.08 -6.74
C VAL A 72 4.22 -5.24 -8.01
N PHE A 73 3.16 -4.79 -8.68
CA PHE A 73 3.31 -3.92 -9.85
C PHE A 73 3.90 -2.56 -9.50
N LEU A 74 3.48 -1.98 -8.38
CA LEU A 74 4.02 -0.73 -7.88
C LEU A 74 5.52 -0.87 -7.55
N LEU A 75 5.94 -2.00 -6.96
CA LEU A 75 7.34 -2.33 -6.70
C LEU A 75 8.17 -2.45 -7.98
N TYR A 76 7.60 -3.08 -9.02
CA TYR A 76 8.27 -3.21 -10.31
C TYR A 76 8.58 -1.83 -10.95
N PHE A 77 7.70 -0.86 -10.80
CA PHE A 77 7.89 0.47 -11.40
C PHE A 77 8.68 1.46 -10.55
N LEU A 78 8.60 1.35 -9.21
CA LEU A 78 9.13 2.38 -8.30
C LEU A 78 10.22 1.85 -7.34
N GLY A 79 10.55 0.56 -7.41
CA GLY A 79 11.52 -0.07 -6.50
C GLY A 79 12.97 0.39 -6.71
N ASP A 80 13.31 0.97 -7.86
CA ASP A 80 14.66 1.45 -8.21
C ASP A 80 14.77 2.97 -8.35
N ASP A 81 13.71 3.73 -8.10
CA ASP A 81 13.65 5.16 -8.47
C ASP A 81 14.77 5.98 -7.82
N MET A 82 15.07 5.73 -6.54
CA MET A 82 16.13 6.46 -5.84
C MET A 82 17.52 5.94 -6.22
N ALA A 83 17.71 4.62 -6.30
CA ALA A 83 19.01 4.01 -6.56
C ALA A 83 19.50 4.28 -8.00
N SER A 84 18.59 4.23 -8.98
CA SER A 84 18.91 4.51 -10.39
C SER A 84 19.28 5.98 -10.62
N ASP A 85 18.58 6.91 -9.98
CA ASP A 85 18.91 8.33 -10.05
C ASP A 85 20.21 8.65 -9.31
N PHE A 86 20.43 8.02 -8.16
CA PHE A 86 21.67 8.13 -7.41
C PHE A 86 22.87 7.72 -8.26
N GLY A 87 22.83 6.56 -8.92
CA GLY A 87 23.94 6.09 -9.77
C GLY A 87 24.24 7.02 -10.95
N ARG A 88 23.25 7.69 -11.52
CA ARG A 88 23.44 8.62 -12.66
C ARG A 88 23.96 9.99 -12.24
N ASN A 89 23.58 10.46 -11.06
CA ASN A 89 23.78 11.84 -10.64
C ASN A 89 24.65 11.99 -9.37
N ALA A 90 25.27 10.90 -8.89
CA ALA A 90 26.06 10.86 -7.65
C ALA A 90 27.06 12.04 -7.55
N VAL A 91 27.85 12.28 -8.60
CA VAL A 91 28.87 13.36 -8.61
C VAL A 91 28.24 14.74 -8.38
N TYR A 92 27.06 15.00 -8.94
CA TYR A 92 26.38 16.29 -8.78
C TYR A 92 25.66 16.42 -7.44
N ILE A 93 25.12 15.33 -6.91
CA ILE A 93 24.36 15.31 -5.65
C ILE A 93 25.28 15.48 -4.44
N PHE A 94 26.49 14.92 -4.49
CA PHE A 94 27.34 14.76 -3.31
C PHE A 94 28.38 15.84 -3.08
N THR A 95 28.64 16.72 -4.06
CA THR A 95 29.58 17.83 -3.90
C THR A 95 29.14 18.84 -2.83
N ARG A 96 27.88 18.79 -2.33
CA ARG A 96 27.38 19.64 -1.23
C ARG A 96 26.38 18.87 -0.34
N THR A 97 26.70 18.68 0.95
CA THR A 97 25.90 17.94 1.95
C THR A 97 24.44 18.40 2.04
N HIS A 98 24.17 19.71 2.04
CA HIS A 98 22.81 20.26 2.09
C HIS A 98 21.94 19.84 0.89
N GLN A 99 22.54 19.51 -0.25
CA GLN A 99 21.79 19.06 -1.44
C GLN A 99 21.34 17.61 -1.32
N ARG A 100 22.00 16.78 -0.50
CA ARG A 100 21.65 15.36 -0.34
C ARG A 100 20.33 15.17 0.41
N LYS A 101 20.15 15.89 1.53
CA LYS A 101 18.89 15.93 2.29
C LYS A 101 17.71 16.39 1.44
N ILE A 102 17.89 17.49 0.72
CA ILE A 102 16.85 18.04 -0.16
C ILE A 102 16.53 17.07 -1.30
N TRP A 103 17.55 16.45 -1.89
CA TRP A 103 17.35 15.42 -2.91
C TRP A 103 16.52 14.25 -2.39
N PHE A 104 16.85 13.70 -1.22
CA PHE A 104 16.11 12.60 -0.62
C PHE A 104 14.66 12.96 -0.30
N LEU A 105 14.42 14.13 0.29
CA LEU A 105 13.05 14.59 0.57
C LEU A 105 12.25 14.80 -0.72
N ALA A 106 12.86 15.38 -1.75
CA ALA A 106 12.22 15.55 -3.06
C ALA A 106 11.88 14.19 -3.70
N LYS A 107 12.77 13.21 -3.58
CA LYS A 107 12.54 11.84 -4.05
C LYS A 107 11.47 11.12 -3.26
N SER A 108 11.47 11.26 -1.94
CA SER A 108 10.42 10.70 -1.08
C SER A 108 9.05 11.28 -1.43
N LEU A 109 8.97 12.59 -1.69
CA LEU A 109 7.73 13.25 -2.11
C LEU A 109 7.29 12.80 -3.51
N SER A 110 8.23 12.68 -4.46
CA SER A 110 7.93 12.15 -5.80
C SER A 110 7.42 10.71 -5.74
N LEU A 111 8.04 9.88 -4.91
CA LEU A 111 7.63 8.49 -4.67
C LEU A 111 6.21 8.44 -4.12
N PHE A 112 5.90 9.23 -3.08
CA PHE A 112 4.55 9.34 -2.53
C PHE A 112 3.53 9.78 -3.59
N PHE A 113 3.88 10.78 -4.42
CA PHE A 113 3.01 11.27 -5.48
C PHE A 113 2.68 10.20 -6.53
N TYR A 114 3.67 9.42 -6.98
CA TYR A 114 3.44 8.32 -7.93
C TYR A 114 2.55 7.23 -7.34
N ILE A 115 2.72 6.90 -6.06
CA ILE A 115 1.88 5.93 -5.35
C ILE A 115 0.45 6.44 -5.22
N PHE A 116 0.29 7.70 -4.81
CA PHE A 116 -1.01 8.36 -4.72
C PHE A 116 -1.75 8.29 -6.05
N LEU A 117 -1.11 8.69 -7.16
CA LEU A 117 -1.73 8.66 -8.48
C LEU A 117 -2.10 7.24 -8.91
N TYR A 118 -1.24 6.26 -8.65
CA TYR A 118 -1.50 4.86 -9.00
C TYR A 118 -2.78 4.34 -8.32
N TYR A 119 -2.89 4.48 -6.99
CA TYR A 119 -4.09 4.03 -6.28
C TYR A 119 -5.31 4.89 -6.57
N PHE A 120 -5.13 6.20 -6.78
CA PHE A 120 -6.23 7.08 -7.18
C PHE A 120 -6.83 6.64 -8.52
N VAL A 121 -6.00 6.33 -9.52
CA VAL A 121 -6.46 5.79 -10.81
C VAL A 121 -7.16 4.45 -10.61
N GLN A 122 -6.60 3.56 -9.78
CA GLN A 122 -7.21 2.28 -9.51
C GLN A 122 -8.62 2.41 -8.92
N PHE A 123 -8.76 3.22 -7.88
CA PHE A 123 -10.04 3.46 -7.21
C PHE A 123 -11.02 4.15 -8.14
N PHE A 124 -10.58 5.14 -8.92
CA PHE A 124 -11.42 5.85 -9.87
C PHE A 124 -11.95 4.94 -10.99
N VAL A 125 -11.09 4.11 -11.58
CA VAL A 125 -11.50 3.16 -12.62
C VAL A 125 -12.46 2.11 -12.05
N LEU A 126 -12.18 1.57 -10.87
CA LEU A 126 -13.08 0.61 -10.22
C LEU A 126 -14.45 1.25 -9.95
N TRP A 127 -14.48 2.49 -9.46
CA TRP A 127 -15.70 3.24 -9.23
C TRP A 127 -16.55 3.35 -10.49
N ILE A 128 -15.94 3.75 -11.61
CA ILE A 128 -16.64 3.93 -12.89
C ILE A 128 -17.24 2.60 -13.34
N ILE A 129 -16.45 1.54 -13.38
CA ILE A 129 -16.89 0.23 -13.89
C ILE A 129 -17.99 -0.34 -12.99
N ALA A 130 -17.81 -0.27 -11.67
CA ALA A 130 -18.81 -0.70 -10.70
C ALA A 130 -20.13 0.08 -10.86
N SER A 131 -20.05 1.39 -11.05
CA SER A 131 -21.22 2.25 -11.27
C SER A 131 -21.94 1.92 -12.58
N VAL A 132 -21.20 1.67 -13.67
CA VAL A 132 -21.75 1.25 -14.97
C VAL A 132 -22.42 -0.13 -14.89
N TYR A 133 -21.87 -1.03 -14.06
CA TYR A 133 -22.50 -2.32 -13.77
C TYR A 133 -23.79 -2.20 -12.93
N GLY A 134 -24.03 -1.03 -12.31
CA GLY A 134 -25.21 -0.77 -11.49
C GLY A 134 -25.01 -1.05 -10.00
N LEU A 135 -23.77 -1.01 -9.51
CA LEU A 135 -23.49 -0.97 -8.07
C LEU A 135 -23.66 0.47 -7.56
N HIS A 136 -24.20 0.60 -6.35
CA HIS A 136 -24.52 1.90 -5.74
C HIS A 136 -24.03 1.93 -4.30
N LEU A 137 -23.81 3.13 -3.76
CA LEU A 137 -23.55 3.27 -2.32
C LEU A 137 -24.83 2.94 -1.54
N VAL A 138 -24.75 2.06 -0.55
CA VAL A 138 -25.92 1.75 0.30
C VAL A 138 -26.24 2.96 1.19
N ASN A 139 -25.21 3.52 1.80
CA ASN A 139 -25.24 4.78 2.52
C ASN A 139 -24.08 5.66 2.02
N SER A 140 -24.41 6.81 1.44
CA SER A 140 -23.41 7.69 0.82
C SER A 140 -22.32 8.13 1.80
N GLU A 141 -22.66 8.45 3.05
CA GLU A 141 -21.69 8.95 4.03
C GLU A 141 -20.73 7.84 4.48
N GLU A 142 -21.28 6.69 4.89
CA GLU A 142 -20.52 5.54 5.36
C GLU A 142 -19.69 4.91 4.22
N GLY A 143 -20.27 4.75 3.04
CA GLY A 143 -19.60 4.16 1.88
C GLY A 143 -18.41 5.01 1.40
N ILE A 144 -18.57 6.34 1.34
CA ILE A 144 -17.44 7.24 1.02
C ILE A 144 -16.36 7.15 2.09
N PHE A 145 -16.73 7.13 3.37
CA PHE A 145 -15.76 6.98 4.46
C PHE A 145 -14.95 5.67 4.35
N VAL A 146 -15.61 4.55 4.06
CA VAL A 146 -14.98 3.24 3.88
C VAL A 146 -13.98 3.28 2.72
N ILE A 147 -14.40 3.79 1.56
CA ILE A 147 -13.57 3.85 0.35
C ILE A 147 -12.36 4.75 0.55
N LEU A 148 -12.54 5.94 1.13
CA LEU A 148 -11.44 6.86 1.42
C LEU A 148 -10.47 6.28 2.45
N SER A 149 -10.98 5.59 3.46
CA SER A 149 -10.15 4.92 4.47
C SER A 149 -9.24 3.86 3.85
N MET A 150 -9.79 2.99 2.99
CA MET A 150 -9.01 1.99 2.25
C MET A 150 -7.93 2.65 1.37
N LEU A 151 -8.30 3.71 0.63
CA LEU A 151 -7.35 4.43 -0.22
C LEU A 151 -6.17 4.97 0.59
N ILE A 152 -6.44 5.65 1.72
CA ILE A 152 -5.41 6.26 2.57
C ILE A 152 -4.50 5.17 3.16
N LEU A 153 -5.08 4.11 3.72
CA LEU A 153 -4.33 3.01 4.32
C LEU A 153 -3.39 2.33 3.31
N LEU A 154 -3.87 2.09 2.08
CA LEU A 154 -3.07 1.46 1.02
C LEU A 154 -1.94 2.36 0.53
N ILE A 155 -2.20 3.65 0.35
CA ILE A 155 -1.17 4.62 -0.08
C ILE A 155 -0.07 4.69 0.98
N LEU A 156 -0.43 4.86 2.25
CA LEU A 156 0.53 4.95 3.35
C LEU A 156 1.32 3.64 3.52
N GLN A 157 0.63 2.49 3.50
CA GLN A 157 1.29 1.18 3.60
C GLN A 157 2.30 0.97 2.47
N SER A 158 1.88 1.28 1.24
CA SER A 158 2.72 1.09 0.06
C SER A 158 3.90 2.06 0.06
N PHE A 159 3.70 3.29 0.54
CA PHE A 159 4.78 4.26 0.69
C PHE A 159 5.84 3.80 1.70
N ILE A 160 5.45 3.29 2.86
CA ILE A 160 6.38 2.72 3.85
C ILE A 160 7.23 1.62 3.22
N VAL A 161 6.59 0.65 2.56
CA VAL A 161 7.28 -0.50 1.96
C VAL A 161 8.25 -0.04 0.86
N LEU A 162 7.81 0.82 -0.05
CA LEU A 162 8.67 1.34 -1.13
C LEU A 162 9.81 2.21 -0.62
N LEU A 163 9.56 3.01 0.42
CA LEU A 163 10.59 3.83 1.04
C LEU A 163 11.65 2.96 1.71
N MET A 164 11.24 1.90 2.43
CA MET A 164 12.18 0.91 3.00
C MET A 164 13.04 0.25 1.91
N ILE A 165 12.43 -0.15 0.79
CA ILE A 165 13.16 -0.77 -0.33
C ILE A 165 14.15 0.22 -0.94
N ASN A 166 13.71 1.44 -1.26
CA ASN A 166 14.59 2.44 -1.86
C ASN A 166 15.74 2.82 -0.91
N LEU A 167 15.48 2.97 0.40
CA LEU A 167 16.52 3.24 1.39
C LEU A 167 17.54 2.09 1.50
N LEU A 168 17.07 0.85 1.48
CA LEU A 168 17.95 -0.32 1.55
C LEU A 168 18.74 -0.52 0.25
N ALA A 169 18.14 -0.20 -0.90
CA ALA A 169 18.76 -0.24 -2.23
C ALA A 169 19.85 0.83 -2.43
N LEU A 170 19.91 1.87 -1.60
CA LEU A 170 21.05 2.80 -1.59
C LEU A 170 22.34 2.16 -1.03
N ARG A 171 22.22 1.06 -0.28
CA ARG A 171 23.35 0.36 0.37
C ARG A 171 23.61 -1.04 -0.15
N THR A 172 22.65 -1.60 -0.86
CA THR A 172 22.67 -2.97 -1.36
C THR A 172 22.19 -2.99 -2.80
N THR A 173 22.19 -4.14 -3.45
CA THR A 173 21.54 -4.24 -4.75
C THR A 173 20.02 -4.17 -4.57
N GLN A 174 19.32 -3.60 -5.56
CA GLN A 174 17.86 -3.51 -5.55
C GLN A 174 17.19 -4.87 -5.30
N ILE A 175 17.72 -5.94 -5.88
CA ILE A 175 17.19 -7.31 -5.73
C ILE A 175 17.24 -7.74 -4.25
N ILE A 176 18.34 -7.47 -3.55
CA ILE A 176 18.48 -7.79 -2.12
C ILE A 176 17.50 -6.95 -1.30
N ALA A 177 17.42 -5.65 -1.56
CA ALA A 177 16.52 -4.74 -0.85
C ALA A 177 15.04 -5.16 -0.99
N TYR A 178 14.63 -5.45 -2.22
CA TYR A 178 13.31 -5.98 -2.53
C TYR A 178 13.03 -7.28 -1.78
N THR A 179 13.96 -8.24 -1.86
CA THR A 179 13.79 -9.57 -1.25
C THR A 179 13.62 -9.47 0.26
N ILE A 180 14.44 -8.67 0.94
CA ILE A 180 14.39 -8.53 2.40
C ILE A 180 13.07 -7.91 2.86
N VAL A 181 12.67 -6.78 2.26
CA VAL A 181 11.46 -6.07 2.70
C VAL A 181 10.21 -6.88 2.36
N PHE A 182 10.16 -7.50 1.17
CA PHE A 182 9.01 -8.29 0.76
C PHE A 182 8.89 -9.60 1.53
N ALA A 183 10.01 -10.25 1.85
CA ALA A 183 10.02 -11.41 2.76
C ALA A 183 9.53 -11.00 4.16
N GLY A 184 9.94 -9.83 4.67
CA GLY A 184 9.43 -9.28 5.93
C GLY A 184 7.92 -9.01 5.91
N TYR A 185 7.40 -8.48 4.80
CA TYR A 185 5.96 -8.30 4.58
C TYR A 185 5.23 -9.65 4.65
N ILE A 186 5.62 -10.60 3.81
CA ILE A 186 5.00 -11.93 3.77
C ILE A 186 5.08 -12.62 5.14
N ALA A 187 6.26 -12.61 5.77
CA ALA A 187 6.46 -13.20 7.09
C ALA A 187 5.54 -12.57 8.15
N SER A 188 5.34 -11.26 8.11
CA SER A 188 4.43 -10.56 9.01
C SER A 188 2.98 -11.04 8.84
N LEU A 189 2.53 -11.28 7.61
CA LEU A 189 1.17 -11.74 7.33
C LEU A 189 0.99 -13.21 7.76
N PHE A 190 1.94 -14.09 7.48
CA PHE A 190 1.92 -15.46 8.00
C PHE A 190 1.99 -15.50 9.53
N PHE A 191 2.81 -14.64 10.14
CA PHE A 191 2.88 -14.53 11.60
C PHE A 191 1.56 -14.04 12.19
N SER A 192 0.82 -13.19 11.47
CA SER A 192 -0.52 -12.75 11.88
C SER A 192 -1.50 -13.92 11.88
N ASN A 193 -1.50 -14.75 10.82
CA ASN A 193 -2.29 -15.99 10.80
C ASN A 193 -1.92 -16.94 11.95
N PHE A 194 -0.63 -17.13 12.22
CA PHE A 194 -0.16 -17.98 13.31
C PHE A 194 -0.67 -17.49 14.68
N LEU A 195 -0.58 -16.19 14.96
CA LEU A 195 -1.11 -15.59 16.18
C LEU A 195 -2.64 -15.73 16.28
N TYR A 196 -3.33 -15.60 15.15
CA TYR A 196 -4.76 -15.83 15.08
C TYR A 196 -5.14 -17.29 15.40
N GLU A 197 -4.42 -18.27 14.87
CA GLU A 197 -4.72 -19.69 15.13
C GLU A 197 -4.51 -20.09 16.59
N ILE A 198 -3.48 -19.55 17.26
CA ILE A 198 -3.19 -19.87 18.67
C ILE A 198 -4.10 -19.11 19.64
N GLN A 199 -4.73 -18.02 19.19
CA GLN A 199 -5.55 -17.09 19.99
C GLN A 199 -4.78 -16.37 21.13
N TRP A 200 -3.55 -16.78 21.42
CA TRP A 200 -2.69 -16.15 22.41
C TRP A 200 -2.07 -14.89 21.82
N CYS A 201 -2.28 -13.75 22.49
CA CYS A 201 -1.70 -12.46 22.10
C CYS A 201 -2.09 -11.94 20.71
N ILE A 202 -3.32 -12.21 20.24
CA ILE A 202 -3.89 -11.63 18.99
C ILE A 202 -3.68 -10.11 18.90
N GLY A 203 -3.71 -9.41 20.04
CA GLY A 203 -3.45 -7.98 20.13
C GLY A 203 -2.05 -7.53 19.66
N ILE A 204 -1.10 -8.44 19.41
CA ILE A 204 0.20 -8.13 18.80
C ILE A 204 0.05 -7.81 17.31
N ILE A 205 -0.95 -8.38 16.62
CA ILE A 205 -1.13 -8.22 15.16
C ILE A 205 -1.25 -6.74 14.77
N LYS A 206 -1.91 -5.93 15.61
CA LYS A 206 -2.08 -4.48 15.39
C LYS A 206 -0.78 -3.67 15.45
N TRP A 207 0.32 -4.25 15.94
CA TRP A 207 1.63 -3.59 16.03
C TRP A 207 2.57 -3.98 14.90
N LEU A 208 2.17 -4.96 14.08
CA LEU A 208 2.92 -5.35 12.91
C LEU A 208 2.76 -4.26 11.83
N PRO A 209 3.87 -3.77 11.23
CA PRO A 209 3.80 -2.61 10.34
C PRO A 209 3.14 -2.93 8.99
N PHE A 210 3.05 -4.20 8.62
CA PHE A 210 2.52 -4.63 7.33
C PHE A 210 1.04 -5.03 7.36
N THR A 211 0.41 -5.00 8.54
CA THR A 211 -1.01 -5.34 8.72
C THR A 211 -1.92 -4.11 8.71
N GLN A 212 -1.33 -2.92 8.87
CA GLN A 212 -2.05 -1.65 8.99
C GLN A 212 -2.86 -1.30 7.73
N GLY A 213 -2.45 -1.80 6.56
CA GLY A 213 -3.15 -1.61 5.29
C GLY A 213 -4.45 -2.41 5.14
N ILE A 214 -4.71 -3.40 5.99
CA ILE A 214 -5.83 -4.34 5.82
C ILE A 214 -7.08 -3.79 6.50
N PHE A 215 -7.98 -3.19 5.72
CA PHE A 215 -9.16 -2.51 6.26
C PHE A 215 -10.09 -3.44 7.05
N SER A 216 -10.37 -4.63 6.53
CA SER A 216 -11.25 -5.64 7.16
C SER A 216 -10.88 -6.02 8.60
N TRP A 217 -9.61 -5.87 9.00
CA TRP A 217 -9.15 -6.23 10.34
C TRP A 217 -9.48 -5.17 11.40
N HIS A 218 -9.89 -3.97 10.97
CA HIS A 218 -10.19 -2.88 11.88
C HIS A 218 -11.55 -3.06 12.55
N ASN A 219 -11.65 -2.52 13.76
CA ASN A 219 -12.90 -2.38 14.48
C ASN A 219 -13.72 -1.19 13.95
N GLY A 220 -15.04 -1.30 14.06
CA GLY A 220 -15.97 -0.22 13.70
C GLY A 220 -16.24 -0.11 12.20
N ILE A 221 -16.13 -1.23 11.48
CA ILE A 221 -16.54 -1.30 10.08
C ILE A 221 -18.07 -1.14 10.00
N PRO A 222 -18.59 -0.25 9.14
CA PRO A 222 -20.03 -0.06 8.97
C PRO A 222 -20.73 -1.36 8.60
N SER A 223 -21.97 -1.53 9.07
CA SER A 223 -22.78 -2.72 8.79
C SER A 223 -23.05 -2.94 7.31
N SER A 224 -23.02 -1.88 6.49
CA SER A 224 -23.16 -1.93 5.03
C SER A 224 -22.09 -2.79 4.33
N VAL A 225 -20.97 -3.06 5.01
CA VAL A 225 -19.84 -3.80 4.42
C VAL A 225 -19.54 -5.13 5.13
N ILE A 226 -20.13 -5.37 6.31
CA ILE A 226 -19.87 -6.59 7.10
C ILE A 226 -20.25 -7.85 6.31
N ALA A 227 -21.32 -7.80 5.51
CA ALA A 227 -21.78 -8.95 4.71
C ALA A 227 -20.76 -9.48 3.69
N PHE A 228 -19.75 -8.68 3.33
CA PHE A 228 -18.69 -9.07 2.39
C PHE A 228 -17.44 -9.63 3.06
N ILE A 229 -17.33 -9.50 4.38
CA ILE A 229 -16.18 -10.01 5.11
C ILE A 229 -16.40 -11.50 5.36
N VAL A 230 -15.54 -12.33 4.78
CA VAL A 230 -15.68 -13.79 4.81
C VAL A 230 -15.52 -14.37 6.23
N THR A 231 -14.91 -13.62 7.14
CA THR A 231 -14.70 -14.01 8.55
C THR A 231 -15.04 -12.85 9.46
N ASP A 232 -15.78 -13.10 10.56
CA ASP A 232 -16.01 -12.16 11.67
C ASP A 232 -14.73 -11.84 12.48
N PHE A 233 -13.61 -11.64 11.79
CA PHE A 233 -12.34 -11.32 12.39
C PHE A 233 -12.15 -9.80 12.41
N HIS A 234 -12.26 -9.23 13.62
CA HIS A 234 -11.90 -7.86 13.90
C HIS A 234 -10.98 -7.80 15.12
N LEU A 235 -9.93 -6.99 15.04
CA LEU A 235 -8.99 -6.82 16.13
C LEU A 235 -9.52 -5.80 17.14
N GLN A 236 -9.71 -6.25 18.38
CA GLN A 236 -10.20 -5.37 19.45
C GLN A 236 -9.33 -4.10 19.60
N ASN A 237 -9.99 -2.95 19.58
CA ASN A 237 -9.37 -1.61 19.68
C ASN A 237 -8.42 -1.26 18.53
N PHE A 238 -8.58 -1.88 17.36
CA PHE A 238 -7.82 -1.54 16.16
C PHE A 238 -8.63 -0.64 15.24
N SER A 239 -8.61 0.67 15.46
CA SER A 239 -9.37 1.63 14.64
C SER A 239 -8.59 2.07 13.40
N VAL A 240 -9.29 2.46 12.33
CA VAL A 240 -8.65 3.02 11.12
C VAL A 240 -7.75 4.21 11.45
N LEU A 241 -8.20 5.09 12.36
CA LEU A 241 -7.43 6.24 12.80
C LEU A 241 -6.12 5.84 13.49
N PHE A 242 -6.13 4.77 14.30
CA PHE A 242 -4.92 4.24 14.92
C PHE A 242 -3.88 3.85 13.85
N SER A 243 -4.31 3.15 12.80
CA SER A 243 -3.42 2.70 11.71
C SER A 243 -2.86 3.87 10.91
N ILE A 244 -3.69 4.88 10.62
CA ILE A 244 -3.22 6.11 9.94
C ILE A 244 -2.15 6.80 10.78
N ILE A 245 -2.39 7.00 12.09
CA ILE A 245 -1.41 7.62 12.99
C ILE A 245 -0.14 6.78 13.06
N TYR A 246 -0.27 5.47 13.23
CA TYR A 246 0.86 4.54 13.27
C TYR A 246 1.71 4.64 11.99
N GLN A 247 1.08 4.57 10.81
CA GLN A 247 1.78 4.63 9.53
C GLN A 247 2.45 6.00 9.31
N VAL A 248 1.82 7.10 9.71
CA VAL A 248 2.43 8.44 9.67
C VAL A 248 3.67 8.49 10.56
N VAL A 249 3.60 7.98 11.79
CA VAL A 249 4.75 7.94 12.71
C VAL A 249 5.89 7.12 12.12
N ILE A 250 5.62 5.91 11.60
CA ILE A 250 6.63 5.06 10.96
C ILE A 250 7.25 5.75 9.74
N THR A 251 6.42 6.40 8.92
CA THR A 251 6.87 7.16 7.75
C THR A 251 7.81 8.29 8.16
N THR A 252 7.46 9.08 9.18
CA THR A 252 8.30 10.15 9.70
C THR A 252 9.64 9.61 10.21
N LEU A 253 9.62 8.50 10.96
CA LEU A 253 10.85 7.85 11.43
C LEU A 253 11.73 7.37 10.28
N LEU A 254 11.15 6.74 9.25
CA LEU A 254 11.89 6.32 8.06
C LEU A 254 12.49 7.49 7.28
N ILE A 255 11.78 8.60 7.16
CA ILE A 255 12.30 9.82 6.53
C ILE A 255 13.47 10.38 7.35
N ILE A 256 13.34 10.48 8.67
CA ILE A 256 14.43 10.96 9.55
C ILE A 256 15.66 10.04 9.42
N LEU A 257 15.48 8.73 9.55
CA LEU A 257 16.56 7.75 9.40
C LEU A 257 17.20 7.84 8.01
N GLY A 258 16.39 7.94 6.95
CA GLY A 258 16.84 8.10 5.57
C GLY A 258 17.69 9.35 5.38
N THR A 259 17.24 10.50 5.91
CA THR A 259 18.01 11.75 5.84
C THR A 259 19.35 11.65 6.55
N HIS A 260 19.40 11.09 7.76
CA HIS A 260 20.66 10.87 8.47
C HIS A 260 21.58 9.93 7.70
N LYS A 261 21.06 8.81 7.21
CA LYS A 261 21.87 7.83 6.49
C LYS A 261 22.49 8.36 5.20
N ILE A 262 21.80 9.24 4.49
CA ILE A 262 22.29 9.81 3.22
C ILE A 262 23.38 10.86 3.45
N GLU A 263 23.41 11.50 4.61
CA GLU A 263 24.50 12.40 5.00
C GLU A 263 25.81 11.63 5.20
N ASP A 264 25.72 10.46 5.85
CA ASP A 264 26.86 9.61 6.18
C ASP A 264 27.37 8.76 5.00
N MET A 265 26.76 8.85 3.83
CA MET A 265 27.22 8.09 2.66
C MET A 265 28.44 8.76 2.02
N ASP A 266 29.55 8.02 1.96
CA ASP A 266 30.71 8.35 1.13
C ASP A 266 30.50 7.77 -0.28
N ILE A 267 30.87 8.53 -1.32
CA ILE A 267 30.87 7.99 -2.69
C ILE A 267 32.20 7.29 -2.93
N PHE A 268 32.14 6.07 -3.48
CA PHE A 268 33.27 5.38 -4.07
C PHE A 268 33.42 5.72 -5.55
#